data_AF-A0A536SM80-F1
#
_entry.id   AF-A0A536SM80-F1
#
_cell.length_a   1.000
_cell.length_b   1.000
_cell.length_c   1.000
_cell.angle_alpha   90.00
_cell.angle_beta   90.00
_cell.angle_gamma   90.00
#
_symmetry.space_group_name_H-M   'P 1'
#
loop_
_entity.id
_entity.type
_entity.pdbx_description
1 polymer ?
#
loop_
_entity_poly.entity_id
_entity_poly.type
_entity_poly.pdbx_seq_one_letter_code
_entity_poly.pdbx_strand_id
1 'polypeptide(L)'
;MRSRFDRFSWLPVAVLFALALTLPTLATAQTRGNPICAGEDVFFNPGNGENIVVPSGFEVSVFKSGLNFPTAVAFRGNRQRFEVFVLESGHGLPSRCNDETSSVVGGEFSATNPFTPDILVFDQSGNRIRGPLAKPTTSGVGLQPHGPAIDIAFENGFEGGRLFATDSNQAIRAVGAQNNSSRIVTVDPQTGHVTPFITGLPTGDHPA
;
A
#
# COMPACT_ATOMS: atom_id res chain seq x y z
N MET A 1 -67.52 11.95 -19.53
CA MET A 1 -66.15 12.19 -20.04
C MET A 1 -65.23 11.11 -19.49
N ARG A 2 -64.69 10.21 -20.34
CA ARG A 2 -63.70 9.19 -19.94
C ARG A 2 -62.31 9.76 -20.22
N SER A 3 -61.50 9.95 -19.19
CA SER A 3 -60.09 10.34 -19.32
C SER A 3 -59.25 9.10 -19.68
N ARG A 4 -58.57 9.13 -20.83
CA ARG A 4 -57.52 8.17 -21.20
C ARG A 4 -56.21 8.69 -20.63
N PHE A 5 -55.69 8.05 -19.59
CA PHE A 5 -54.29 8.20 -19.21
C PHE A 5 -53.47 7.22 -20.05
N ASP A 6 -52.65 7.79 -20.94
CA ASP A 6 -51.69 7.06 -21.75
C ASP A 6 -50.69 6.33 -20.85
N ARG A 7 -50.52 5.03 -21.11
CA ARG A 7 -49.51 4.19 -20.48
C ARG A 7 -48.14 4.60 -21.01
N PHE A 8 -47.46 5.49 -20.29
CA PHE A 8 -46.05 5.78 -20.52
C PHE A 8 -45.27 4.48 -20.31
N SER A 9 -44.69 3.92 -21.37
CA SER A 9 -43.93 2.67 -21.30
C SER A 9 -42.56 2.97 -20.69
N TRP A 10 -42.29 2.47 -19.48
CA TRP A 10 -41.03 2.65 -18.73
C TRP A 10 -39.91 1.71 -19.20
N LEU A 11 -40.22 0.75 -20.08
CA LEU A 11 -39.29 -0.25 -20.61
C LEU A 11 -38.05 0.33 -21.34
N PRO A 12 -38.14 1.34 -22.22
CA PRO A 12 -36.94 1.88 -22.89
C PRO A 12 -36.01 2.64 -21.93
N VAL A 13 -36.56 3.27 -20.88
CA VAL A 13 -35.78 3.97 -19.85
C VAL A 13 -34.98 2.98 -19.00
N ALA A 14 -35.59 1.85 -18.63
CA ALA A 14 -34.93 0.80 -17.85
C ALA A 14 -33.78 0.12 -18.63
N VAL A 15 -33.95 -0.12 -19.94
CA VAL A 15 -32.92 -0.74 -20.79
C VAL A 15 -31.71 0.19 -21.00
N LEU A 16 -31.95 1.50 -21.18
CA LEU A 16 -30.87 2.49 -21.29
C LEU A 16 -30.07 2.64 -19.98
N PHE A 17 -30.74 2.57 -18.83
CA PHE A 17 -30.07 2.60 -17.53
C PHE A 17 -29.23 1.34 -17.27
N ALA A 18 -29.70 0.18 -17.71
CA ALA A 18 -28.96 -1.08 -17.59
C ALA A 18 -27.69 -1.10 -18.47
N LEU A 19 -27.73 -0.52 -19.68
CA LEU A 19 -26.54 -0.41 -20.53
C LEU A 19 -25.48 0.58 -19.99
N ALA A 20 -25.91 1.66 -19.33
CA ALA A 20 -25.01 2.64 -18.72
C ALA A 20 -24.22 2.05 -17.53
N LEU A 21 -24.76 1.03 -16.86
CA LEU A 21 -24.12 0.34 -15.73
C LEU A 21 -23.11 -0.74 -16.16
N THR A 22 -23.03 -1.08 -17.45
CA THR A 22 -22.09 -2.08 -17.98
C THR A 22 -20.86 -1.47 -18.66
N LEU A 23 -20.69 -0.14 -18.61
CA LEU A 23 -19.50 0.51 -19.15
C LEU A 23 -18.29 0.09 -18.30
N PRO A 24 -17.27 -0.58 -18.89
CA PRO A 24 -16.05 -0.87 -18.17
C PRO A 24 -15.46 0.45 -17.68
N THR A 25 -15.18 0.55 -16.38
CA THR A 25 -14.40 1.65 -15.83
C THR A 25 -13.02 1.59 -16.46
N LEU A 26 -12.80 2.38 -17.50
CA LEU A 26 -11.49 2.55 -18.10
C LEU A 26 -10.59 3.19 -17.05
N ALA A 27 -9.73 2.37 -16.42
CA ALA A 27 -8.61 2.88 -15.66
C ALA A 27 -7.70 3.62 -16.66
N THR A 28 -7.71 4.95 -16.61
CA THR A 28 -6.83 5.73 -17.47
C THR A 28 -5.41 5.57 -16.96
N ALA A 29 -4.51 5.19 -17.86
CA ALA A 29 -3.09 5.25 -17.58
C ALA A 29 -2.70 6.69 -17.28
N GLN A 30 -1.85 6.89 -16.28
CA GLN A 30 -1.42 8.21 -15.86
C GLN A 30 0.09 8.30 -15.92
N THR A 31 0.61 9.43 -16.38
CA THR A 31 2.03 9.74 -16.21
C THR A 31 2.28 9.99 -14.72
N ARG A 32 3.33 9.37 -14.19
CA ARG A 32 3.79 9.52 -12.81
C ARG A 32 5.24 9.97 -12.81
N GLY A 33 5.50 11.14 -12.23
CA GLY A 33 6.85 11.67 -12.06
C GLY A 33 7.38 11.42 -10.66
N ASN A 34 8.70 11.24 -10.56
CA ASN A 34 9.39 11.28 -9.28
C ASN A 34 9.51 12.74 -8.80
N PRO A 35 9.06 13.09 -7.57
CA PRO A 35 9.10 14.48 -7.10
C PRO A 35 10.52 15.02 -6.93
N ILE A 36 11.51 14.18 -6.65
CA ILE A 36 12.92 14.56 -6.46
C ILE A 36 13.66 14.68 -7.80
N CYS A 37 13.37 13.78 -8.74
CA CYS A 37 14.03 13.70 -10.03
C CYS A 37 13.08 14.12 -11.16
N ALA A 38 13.01 15.43 -11.41
CA ALA A 38 12.20 15.97 -12.51
C ALA A 38 12.61 15.38 -13.87
N GLY A 39 11.62 14.98 -14.67
CA GLY A 39 11.81 14.34 -15.97
C GLY A 39 11.91 12.81 -15.92
N GLU A 40 12.00 12.21 -14.73
CA GLU A 40 11.85 10.76 -14.53
C GLU A 40 10.36 10.41 -14.45
N ASP A 41 9.66 10.61 -15.57
CA ASP A 41 8.25 10.30 -15.74
C ASP A 41 8.05 8.89 -16.31
N VAL A 42 7.22 8.10 -15.66
CA VAL A 42 6.85 6.76 -16.13
C VAL A 42 5.38 6.69 -16.51
N PHE A 43 5.09 5.89 -17.53
CA PHE A 43 3.72 5.50 -17.86
C PHE A 43 3.23 4.50 -16.81
N PHE A 44 2.28 4.91 -15.99
CA PHE A 44 1.68 4.06 -14.97
C PHE A 44 0.28 3.62 -15.39
N ASN A 45 0.16 2.34 -15.74
CA ASN A 45 -1.12 1.67 -15.96
C ASN A 45 -1.17 0.42 -15.07
N PRO A 46 -1.94 0.42 -13.97
CA PRO A 46 -2.05 -0.74 -13.10
C PRO A 46 -2.83 -1.90 -13.74
N GLY A 47 -3.56 -1.67 -14.85
CA GLY A 47 -4.39 -2.68 -15.52
C GLY A 47 -5.47 -3.26 -14.60
N ASN A 48 -6.07 -4.37 -15.04
CA ASN A 48 -7.00 -5.20 -14.25
C ASN A 48 -6.50 -6.65 -14.07
N GLY A 49 -5.20 -6.89 -14.32
CA GLY A 49 -4.59 -8.23 -14.22
C GLY A 49 -4.63 -9.04 -15.51
N GLU A 50 -4.95 -8.42 -16.65
CA GLU A 50 -5.11 -9.07 -17.96
C GLU A 50 -3.82 -9.76 -18.44
N ASN A 51 -2.66 -9.32 -17.93
CA ASN A 51 -1.35 -9.84 -18.29
C ASN A 51 -0.87 -10.96 -17.35
N ILE A 52 -1.66 -11.35 -16.35
CA ILE A 52 -1.31 -12.42 -15.41
C ILE A 52 -1.89 -13.74 -15.94
N VAL A 53 -1.00 -14.68 -16.30
CA VAL A 53 -1.40 -16.04 -16.66
C VAL A 53 -1.69 -16.83 -15.40
N VAL A 54 -2.94 -17.29 -15.24
CA VAL A 54 -3.35 -18.13 -14.11
C VAL A 54 -3.72 -19.55 -14.53
N PRO A 55 -3.55 -20.54 -13.64
CA PRO A 55 -4.00 -21.92 -13.89
C PRO A 55 -5.50 -22.00 -14.16
N SER A 56 -5.92 -23.07 -14.85
CA SER A 56 -7.35 -23.32 -15.11
C SER A 56 -8.14 -23.40 -13.79
N GLY A 57 -9.29 -22.74 -13.75
CA GLY A 57 -10.16 -22.66 -12.56
C GLY A 57 -9.86 -21.50 -11.61
N PHE A 58 -8.85 -20.68 -11.91
CA PHE A 58 -8.53 -19.47 -11.15
C PHE A 58 -8.86 -18.20 -11.93
N GLU A 59 -9.13 -17.13 -11.19
CA GLU A 59 -9.38 -15.78 -11.71
C GLU A 59 -8.49 -14.78 -10.98
N VAL A 60 -8.11 -13.71 -11.68
CA VAL A 60 -7.41 -12.56 -11.09
C VAL A 60 -8.36 -11.37 -11.10
N SER A 61 -8.36 -10.64 -9.99
CA SER A 61 -9.00 -9.34 -9.90
C SER A 61 -8.15 -8.39 -9.08
N VAL A 62 -8.30 -7.09 -9.36
CA VAL A 62 -7.59 -6.05 -8.62
C VAL A 62 -8.34 -5.73 -7.34
N PHE A 63 -7.73 -6.03 -6.20
CA PHE A 63 -8.23 -5.60 -4.89
C PHE A 63 -7.93 -4.12 -4.64
N LYS A 64 -6.68 -3.69 -4.90
CA LYS A 64 -6.25 -2.29 -4.76
C LYS A 64 -5.15 -1.96 -5.77
N SER A 65 -5.25 -0.77 -6.36
CA SER A 65 -4.23 -0.20 -7.24
C SER A 65 -3.74 1.16 -6.71
N GLY A 66 -2.60 1.62 -7.23
CA GLY A 66 -2.02 2.92 -6.89
C GLY A 66 -1.36 2.98 -5.50
N LEU A 67 -0.97 1.83 -4.96
CA LEU A 67 -0.14 1.73 -3.76
C LEU A 67 1.31 2.10 -4.08
N ASN A 68 2.04 2.53 -3.06
CA ASN A 68 3.42 2.97 -3.15
C ASN A 68 4.37 1.91 -2.61
N PHE A 69 4.95 1.12 -3.52
CA PHE A 69 5.90 0.05 -3.21
C PHE A 69 5.41 -0.93 -2.11
N PRO A 70 4.23 -1.57 -2.29
CA PRO A 70 3.71 -2.52 -1.32
C PRO A 70 4.57 -3.80 -1.31
N THR A 71 5.03 -4.22 -0.14
CA THR A 71 5.90 -5.39 0.03
C THR A 71 5.21 -6.58 0.68
N ALA A 72 4.25 -6.33 1.57
CA ALA A 72 3.52 -7.40 2.26
C ALA A 72 2.09 -6.99 2.62
N VAL A 73 1.26 -8.00 2.88
CA VAL A 73 -0.13 -7.83 3.33
C VAL A 73 -0.46 -8.79 4.46
N ALA A 74 -1.23 -8.32 5.43
CA ALA A 74 -1.78 -9.13 6.51
C ALA A 74 -3.30 -8.96 6.61
N PHE A 75 -4.00 -10.04 6.95
CA PHE A 75 -5.45 -10.06 7.05
C PHE A 75 -5.89 -10.26 8.49
N ARG A 76 -6.95 -9.57 8.91
CA ARG A 76 -7.59 -9.79 10.21
C ARG A 76 -9.11 -9.77 10.07
N GLY A 77 -9.76 -10.80 10.59
CA GLY A 77 -11.21 -10.95 10.55
C GLY A 77 -11.63 -12.33 10.04
N ASN A 78 -12.74 -12.37 9.32
CA ASN A 78 -13.30 -13.62 8.79
C ASN A 78 -13.70 -13.46 7.32
N ARG A 79 -14.24 -14.54 6.73
CA ARG A 79 -14.64 -14.59 5.32
C ARG A 79 -15.61 -13.49 4.90
N GLN A 80 -16.45 -12.99 5.81
CA GLN A 80 -17.48 -11.99 5.50
C GLN A 80 -17.00 -10.55 5.74
N ARG A 81 -16.17 -10.34 6.77
CA ARG A 81 -15.68 -9.02 7.16
C ARG A 81 -14.24 -9.15 7.66
N PHE A 82 -13.33 -8.52 6.94
CA PHE A 82 -11.92 -8.50 7.29
C PHE A 82 -11.29 -7.16 6.93
N GLU A 83 -10.23 -6.83 7.64
CA GLU A 83 -9.31 -5.74 7.33
C GLU A 83 -8.09 -6.30 6.60
N VAL A 84 -7.56 -5.52 5.66
CA VAL A 84 -6.32 -5.80 4.94
C VAL A 84 -5.31 -4.73 5.30
N PHE A 85 -4.24 -5.12 5.96
CA PHE A 85 -3.10 -4.26 6.30
C PHE A 85 -2.07 -4.41 5.20
N VAL A 86 -1.72 -3.32 4.53
CA VAL A 86 -0.73 -3.27 3.46
C VAL A 86 0.49 -2.51 3.96
N LEU A 87 1.65 -3.14 3.94
CA LEU A 87 2.92 -2.51 4.24
C LEU A 87 3.49 -1.88 2.97
N GLU A 88 3.68 -0.56 2.99
CA GLU A 88 4.41 0.20 1.97
C GLU A 88 5.85 0.40 2.45
N SER A 89 6.83 -0.03 1.65
CA SER A 89 8.21 -0.23 2.13
C SER A 89 9.04 1.04 2.31
N GLY A 90 8.65 2.16 1.71
CA GLY A 90 9.46 3.39 1.72
C GLY A 90 10.82 3.20 1.02
N HIS A 91 11.91 3.48 1.74
CA HIS A 91 13.29 3.51 1.24
C HIS A 91 13.88 2.10 1.01
N GLY A 92 13.22 1.29 0.16
CA GLY A 92 13.66 -0.07 -0.14
C GLY A 92 14.57 -0.21 -1.37
N LEU A 93 14.71 0.83 -2.19
CA LEU A 93 15.60 0.87 -3.35
C LEU A 93 16.42 2.16 -3.29
N PRO A 94 17.62 2.13 -2.68
CA PRO A 94 18.33 3.34 -2.37
C PRO A 94 18.84 3.98 -3.67
N SER A 95 18.54 5.26 -3.87
CA SER A 95 18.98 6.06 -5.02
C SER A 95 18.77 7.54 -4.72
N ARG A 96 19.42 8.44 -5.48
CA ARG A 96 19.18 9.90 -5.36
C ARG A 96 17.73 10.32 -5.58
N CYS A 97 16.94 9.49 -6.29
CA CYS A 97 15.54 9.77 -6.60
C CYS A 97 14.58 9.16 -5.58
N ASN A 98 15.07 8.24 -4.75
CA ASN A 98 14.34 7.65 -3.64
C ASN A 98 15.06 8.08 -2.35
N ASP A 99 15.14 9.38 -2.12
CA ASP A 99 15.82 9.96 -0.96
C ASP A 99 14.79 10.57 -0.01
N GLU A 100 14.50 9.85 1.06
CA GLU A 100 13.60 10.23 2.13
C GLU A 100 14.09 11.46 2.90
N THR A 101 15.38 11.78 2.88
CA THR A 101 15.91 12.96 3.55
C THR A 101 15.65 14.25 2.76
N SER A 102 15.26 14.13 1.49
CA SER A 102 15.08 15.26 0.59
C SER A 102 14.00 16.24 1.09
N SER A 103 14.36 17.52 1.11
CA SER A 103 13.43 18.60 1.46
C SER A 103 12.27 18.73 0.48
N VAL A 104 12.39 18.20 -0.75
CA VAL A 104 11.33 18.24 -1.77
C VAL A 104 10.11 17.41 -1.34
N VAL A 105 10.33 16.35 -0.56
CA VAL A 105 9.28 15.51 0.03
C VAL A 105 9.00 15.84 1.50
N GLY A 106 9.58 16.93 2.01
CA GLY A 106 9.45 17.40 3.39
C GLY A 106 10.44 16.76 4.38
N GLY A 107 11.34 15.90 3.92
CA GLY A 107 12.33 15.21 4.74
C GLY A 107 11.79 13.98 5.47
N GLU A 108 12.69 13.30 6.17
CA GLU A 108 12.53 11.95 6.73
C GLU A 108 11.25 11.79 7.56
N PHE A 109 10.92 12.79 8.38
CA PHE A 109 9.79 12.75 9.31
C PHE A 109 8.52 13.44 8.79
N SER A 110 8.47 13.77 7.50
CA SER A 110 7.26 14.30 6.89
C SER A 110 6.18 13.22 6.83
N ALA A 111 4.99 13.56 7.36
CA ALA A 111 3.83 12.67 7.35
C ALA A 111 3.37 12.27 5.94
N THR A 112 3.81 12.98 4.90
CA THR A 112 3.46 12.74 3.49
C THR A 112 4.64 12.27 2.66
N ASN A 113 5.79 11.97 3.27
CA ASN A 113 6.96 11.50 2.53
C ASN A 113 6.68 10.12 1.90
N PRO A 114 6.71 9.96 0.57
CA PRO A 114 6.46 8.66 -0.07
C PRO A 114 7.64 7.70 0.06
N PHE A 115 8.81 8.18 0.50
CA PHE A 115 10.02 7.38 0.61
C PHE A 115 10.27 6.86 2.03
N THR A 116 9.31 7.01 2.94
CA THR A 116 9.33 6.37 4.25
C THR A 116 8.20 5.35 4.40
N PRO A 117 8.43 4.24 5.13
CA PRO A 117 7.45 3.16 5.21
C PRO A 117 6.20 3.57 5.99
N ASP A 118 5.08 2.94 5.67
CA ASP A 118 3.86 2.98 6.47
C ASP A 118 2.96 1.77 6.23
N ILE A 119 1.88 1.70 7.01
CA ILE A 119 0.87 0.66 6.89
C ILE A 119 -0.49 1.31 6.60
N LEU A 120 -1.09 0.93 5.48
CA LEU A 120 -2.44 1.31 5.09
C LEU A 120 -3.43 0.20 5.45
N VAL A 121 -4.63 0.57 5.90
CA VAL A 121 -5.66 -0.41 6.27
C VAL A 121 -6.88 -0.24 5.38
N PHE A 122 -7.29 -1.33 4.76
CA PHE A 122 -8.44 -1.42 3.89
C PHE A 122 -9.51 -2.35 4.46
N ASP A 123 -10.76 -2.16 4.05
CA ASP A 123 -11.82 -3.16 4.24
C ASP A 123 -11.77 -4.26 3.17
N GLN A 124 -12.65 -5.25 3.29
CA GLN A 124 -12.76 -6.37 2.34
C GLN A 124 -13.11 -5.96 0.89
N SER A 125 -13.50 -4.70 0.67
CA SER A 125 -13.85 -4.14 -0.62
C SER A 125 -12.77 -3.22 -1.19
N GLY A 126 -11.61 -3.10 -0.54
CA GLY A 126 -10.50 -2.26 -0.99
C GLY A 126 -10.66 -0.77 -0.66
N ASN A 127 -11.65 -0.41 0.16
CA ASN A 127 -11.80 0.96 0.65
C ASN A 127 -10.82 1.20 1.79
N ARG A 128 -10.11 2.32 1.74
CA ARG A 128 -9.20 2.68 2.83
C ARG A 128 -10.02 3.11 4.04
N ILE A 129 -9.80 2.47 5.17
CA ILE A 129 -10.51 2.74 6.43
C ILE A 129 -9.59 3.28 7.53
N ARG A 130 -8.27 3.18 7.38
CA ARG A 130 -7.28 3.68 8.34
C ARG A 130 -5.90 3.92 7.71
N GLY A 131 -5.00 4.50 8.51
CA GLY A 131 -3.60 4.75 8.17
C GLY A 131 -3.34 6.18 7.65
N PRO A 132 -2.07 6.55 7.43
CA PRO A 132 -0.89 5.70 7.55
C PRO A 132 -0.60 5.37 9.02
N LEU A 133 -0.44 4.09 9.34
CA LEU A 133 0.01 3.62 10.64
C LEU A 133 1.52 3.47 10.61
N ALA A 134 2.17 3.61 11.76
CA ALA A 134 3.60 3.39 11.93
C ALA A 134 4.53 4.26 11.06
N LYS A 135 3.99 5.32 10.43
CA LYS A 135 4.77 6.32 9.69
C LYS A 135 5.80 6.96 10.63
N PRO A 136 7.08 7.08 10.23
CA PRO A 136 8.04 7.86 11.01
C PRO A 136 7.71 9.34 10.86
N THR A 137 7.28 9.97 11.96
CA THR A 137 6.95 11.40 12.01
C THR A 137 7.82 12.18 12.99
N THR A 138 8.67 11.49 13.74
CA THR A 138 9.71 12.06 14.61
C THR A 138 10.74 10.96 14.88
N SER A 139 11.98 11.35 15.20
CA SER A 139 13.05 10.41 15.55
C SER A 139 12.61 9.43 16.64
N GLY A 140 12.86 8.13 16.39
CA GLY A 140 12.51 7.04 17.31
C GLY A 140 11.04 6.62 17.32
N VAL A 141 10.17 7.31 16.57
CA VAL A 141 8.74 6.97 16.43
C VAL A 141 8.51 6.31 15.07
N GLY A 142 7.70 5.25 15.06
CA GLY A 142 7.32 4.56 13.82
C GLY A 142 8.34 3.52 13.36
N LEU A 143 8.17 3.11 12.10
CA LEU A 143 9.12 2.25 11.40
C LEU A 143 10.39 3.01 11.04
N GLN A 144 11.50 2.29 10.85
CA GLN A 144 12.78 2.91 10.46
C GLN A 144 12.68 3.53 9.05
N PRO A 145 13.09 4.79 8.86
CA PRO A 145 12.89 5.50 7.60
C PRO A 145 13.96 5.22 6.54
N HIS A 146 15.19 4.93 6.93
CA HIS A 146 16.35 4.82 6.01
C HIS A 146 16.51 3.45 5.34
N GLY A 147 15.63 2.50 5.60
CA GLY A 147 15.71 1.18 5.00
C GLY A 147 14.33 0.59 4.73
N PRO A 148 14.27 -0.57 4.07
CA PRO A 148 13.01 -1.17 3.70
C PRO A 148 12.24 -1.69 4.92
N ALA A 149 10.92 -1.57 4.86
CA ALA A 149 10.00 -2.42 5.60
C ALA A 149 9.46 -3.53 4.67
N ILE A 150 9.64 -4.80 5.04
CA ILE A 150 9.47 -5.91 4.09
C ILE A 150 8.25 -6.78 4.38
N ASP A 151 7.98 -7.06 5.65
CA ASP A 151 6.97 -8.05 6.02
C ASP A 151 6.08 -7.58 7.16
N ILE A 152 4.83 -8.06 7.15
CA ILE A 152 3.79 -7.76 8.13
C ILE A 152 2.93 -9.01 8.36
N ALA A 153 2.69 -9.35 9.62
CA ALA A 153 1.88 -10.52 9.96
C ALA A 153 1.20 -10.38 11.32
N PHE A 154 0.01 -10.96 11.45
CA PHE A 154 -0.64 -11.15 12.74
C PHE A 154 -0.17 -12.45 13.39
N GLU A 155 0.03 -12.41 14.71
CA GLU A 155 0.41 -13.54 15.56
C GLU A 155 -0.43 -14.81 15.31
N ASN A 156 -1.75 -14.64 15.17
CA ASN A 156 -2.71 -15.74 14.98
C ASN A 156 -3.37 -15.67 13.59
N GLY A 157 -2.66 -15.16 12.58
CA GLY A 157 -3.19 -15.01 11.22
C GLY A 157 -4.49 -14.21 11.18
N PHE A 158 -5.55 -14.78 10.58
CA PHE A 158 -6.85 -14.12 10.46
C PHE A 158 -7.51 -13.79 11.81
N GLU A 159 -7.22 -14.54 12.88
CA GLU A 159 -7.77 -14.26 14.21
C GLU A 159 -7.15 -13.00 14.83
N GLY A 160 -6.07 -12.47 14.26
CA GLY A 160 -5.40 -11.26 14.71
C GLY A 160 -4.42 -11.54 15.85
N GLY A 161 -4.52 -10.78 16.94
CA GLY A 161 -3.51 -10.73 18.00
C GLY A 161 -2.52 -9.58 17.79
N ARG A 162 -1.26 -9.79 18.18
CA ARG A 162 -0.20 -8.79 17.93
C ARG A 162 0.10 -8.71 16.43
N LEU A 163 0.18 -7.49 15.91
CA LEU A 163 0.65 -7.23 14.56
C LEU A 163 2.16 -7.03 14.60
N PHE A 164 2.90 -7.85 13.87
CA PHE A 164 4.33 -7.72 13.70
C PHE A 164 4.65 -7.08 12.36
N ALA A 165 5.71 -6.27 12.34
CA ALA A 165 6.30 -5.76 11.11
C ALA A 165 7.83 -5.89 11.18
N THR A 166 8.47 -5.92 10.02
CA THR A 166 9.93 -5.89 9.90
C THR A 166 10.39 -4.59 9.26
N ASP A 167 11.44 -3.99 9.80
CA ASP A 167 12.06 -2.78 9.25
C ASP A 167 13.57 -2.78 9.41
N SER A 168 14.23 -1.84 8.75
CA SER A 168 15.68 -1.73 8.68
C SER A 168 16.14 -0.28 8.57
N ASN A 169 17.39 0.00 8.96
CA ASN A 169 18.01 1.32 8.84
C ASN A 169 19.27 1.29 7.95
N GLN A 170 19.30 0.37 6.98
CA GLN A 170 20.41 0.27 6.03
C GLN A 170 19.95 0.63 4.62
N ALA A 171 20.64 1.60 4.04
CA ALA A 171 20.53 2.04 2.65
C ALA A 171 21.58 1.36 1.74
N ILE A 172 21.90 1.94 0.57
CA ILE A 172 22.95 1.47 -0.38
C ILE A 172 24.22 1.06 0.38
N ARG A 173 24.87 -0.01 -0.07
CA ARG A 173 26.23 -0.41 0.34
C ARG A 173 27.20 0.78 0.32
N ALA A 174 27.67 1.19 1.50
CA ALA A 174 28.89 1.98 1.65
C ALA A 174 29.93 1.17 2.46
N VAL A 175 31.20 1.29 2.12
CA VAL A 175 32.29 0.58 2.81
C VAL A 175 32.27 0.96 4.30
N GLY A 176 32.15 -0.04 5.18
CA GLY A 176 32.07 0.16 6.63
C GLY A 176 30.69 0.59 7.17
N ALA A 177 29.66 0.63 6.33
CA ALA A 177 28.31 1.07 6.72
C ALA A 177 27.34 -0.06 7.13
N GLN A 178 27.83 -1.29 7.32
CA GLN A 178 26.99 -2.37 7.85
C GLN A 178 26.56 -2.02 9.27
N ASN A 179 25.26 -1.86 9.47
CA ASN A 179 24.65 -1.72 10.77
C ASN A 179 23.72 -2.92 10.96
N ASN A 180 23.86 -3.70 12.04
CA ASN A 180 22.86 -4.71 12.40
C ASN A 180 21.66 -3.97 12.98
N SER A 181 20.93 -3.25 12.13
CA SER A 181 19.90 -2.29 12.52
C SER A 181 18.50 -2.82 12.26
N SER A 182 18.37 -3.98 11.60
CA SER A 182 17.06 -4.55 11.31
C SER A 182 16.33 -4.96 12.59
N ARG A 183 15.01 -4.85 12.57
CA ARG A 183 14.15 -5.13 13.72
C ARG A 183 12.93 -5.94 13.30
N ILE A 184 12.44 -6.73 14.26
CA ILE A 184 11.03 -7.12 14.30
C ILE A 184 10.39 -6.22 15.35
N VAL A 185 9.30 -5.56 14.98
CA VAL A 185 8.54 -4.67 15.85
C VAL A 185 7.11 -5.17 15.98
N THR A 186 6.43 -4.80 17.07
CA THR A 186 4.97 -4.87 17.13
C THR A 186 4.39 -3.51 16.79
N VAL A 187 3.28 -3.49 16.05
CA VAL A 187 2.52 -2.30 15.70
C VAL A 187 1.14 -2.40 16.32
N ASP A 188 0.70 -1.37 17.04
CA ASP A 188 -0.69 -1.29 17.46
C ASP A 188 -1.56 -1.03 16.21
N PRO A 189 -2.48 -1.94 15.86
CA PRO A 189 -3.27 -1.84 14.63
C PRO A 189 -4.37 -0.76 14.68
N GLN A 190 -4.63 -0.14 15.83
CA GLN A 190 -5.55 0.98 16.00
C GLN A 190 -4.82 2.33 16.00
N THR A 191 -3.71 2.42 16.73
CA THR A 191 -2.99 3.68 16.95
C THR A 191 -1.77 3.86 16.04
N GLY A 192 -1.23 2.76 15.50
CA GLY A 192 0.01 2.75 14.75
C GLY A 192 1.26 2.85 15.62
N HIS A 193 1.13 2.78 16.94
CA HIS A 193 2.27 2.83 17.85
C HIS A 193 3.20 1.63 17.64
N VAL A 194 4.49 1.91 17.46
CA VAL A 194 5.52 0.89 17.20
C VAL A 194 6.28 0.60 18.49
N THR A 195 6.50 -0.67 18.78
CA THR A 195 7.33 -1.12 19.92
C THR A 195 8.34 -2.14 19.42
N PRO A 196 9.65 -1.90 19.63
CA PRO A 196 10.66 -2.90 19.30
C PRO A 196 10.42 -4.22 20.01
N PHE A 197 10.48 -5.33 19.28
CA PHE A 197 10.33 -6.68 19.83
C PHE A 197 11.65 -7.45 19.79
N ILE A 198 12.30 -7.47 18.62
CA ILE A 198 13.66 -7.98 18.44
C ILE A 198 14.44 -6.90 17.69
N THR A 199 15.62 -6.54 18.21
CA THR A 199 16.50 -5.53 17.63
C THR A 199 17.89 -6.11 17.39
N GLY A 200 18.73 -5.37 16.66
CA GLY A 200 20.11 -5.80 16.43
C GLY A 200 20.23 -6.93 15.40
N LEU A 201 19.20 -7.15 14.56
CA LEU A 201 19.24 -8.20 13.56
C LEU A 201 20.21 -7.83 12.44
N PRO A 202 20.93 -8.82 11.87
CA PRO A 202 21.76 -8.59 10.70
C PRO A 202 20.94 -7.96 9.60
N THR A 203 21.46 -6.91 9.02
CA THR A 203 20.80 -6.30 7.88
C THR A 203 21.27 -6.97 6.61
N GLY A 204 20.28 -7.35 5.79
CA GLY A 204 20.51 -7.96 4.48
C GLY A 204 21.39 -7.07 3.61
N ASP A 205 22.08 -7.72 2.69
CA ASP A 205 22.95 -7.03 1.77
C ASP A 205 22.16 -6.29 0.68
N HIS A 206 22.38 -4.99 0.51
CA HIS A 206 21.71 -4.22 -0.53
C HIS A 206 22.68 -3.96 -1.70
N PRO A 207 22.37 -4.33 -2.95
CA PRO A 207 23.20 -3.99 -4.09
C PRO A 207 23.47 -2.48 -4.14
N ALA A 208 24.71 -2.12 -4.50
CA ALA A 208 25.13 -0.76 -4.81
C ALA A 208 24.99 -0.48 -6.31
#